data_AF-A0A287AT10-F1
#
_entry.id   AF-A0A287AT10-F1
#
_cell.length_a   1.000
_cell.length_b   1.000
_cell.length_c   1.000
_cell.angle_alpha   90.00
_cell.angle_beta   90.00
_cell.angle_gamma   90.00
#
_symmetry.space_group_name_H-M   'P 1'
#
loop_
_entity.id
_entity.type
_entity.pdbx_description
1 polymer ?
#
loop_
_entity_poly.entity_id
_entity_poly.type
_entity_poly.pdbx_seq_one_letter_code
_entity_poly.pdbx_strand_id
1 'polypeptide(L)'
;MPRFQGQPREAVDMFCGPNIGSVWPWKSRTVTEALEVCGHRLRGQYLPPDYKQLQEDLDNNPRIQQALATQQALLEGMLQEVQDFCRDHHWMAGIYEFLRAWGPQKLESMRGCPIKNYVMLVSRLSDWQTRVASVPTEVITKGRLLLLSCHEVRGEMESQLASIRKDILEQVQSECRRGSQQLIAELTDFLKAFQSISSDIHAIAWCSQKLNEANQRYAELEERMGYTRSLSELVRDHFGLFNAENEALDVSLLDAWESFQFEKSQATEFLLSKGHAIVPKLQQLMVAALAELEGLVEKALSGPFMDPEQEQRSTERQLISLERQFQSTASYLGELHHAYATFTGTGAPLRPGWALG
;
A
#
# COMPACT_ATOMS: atom_id res chain seq x y z
N MET A 1 -57.50 26.08 82.26
CA MET A 1 -56.08 25.78 81.97
C MET A 1 -56.00 24.44 81.24
N PRO A 2 -55.61 24.41 79.95
CA PRO A 2 -54.91 23.28 79.36
C PRO A 2 -53.43 23.63 79.13
N ARG A 3 -52.54 22.70 79.45
CA ARG A 3 -51.10 22.77 79.20
C ARG A 3 -50.83 22.44 77.73
N PHE A 4 -50.07 23.27 77.03
CA PHE A 4 -49.33 22.88 75.83
C PHE A 4 -47.85 22.71 76.21
N GLN A 5 -47.40 21.45 76.25
CA GLN A 5 -46.00 21.06 76.19
C GLN A 5 -45.62 20.91 74.71
N GLY A 6 -44.54 21.54 74.27
CA GLY A 6 -44.05 21.41 72.90
C GLY A 6 -42.95 22.41 72.55
N GLN A 7 -41.72 22.08 72.93
CA GLN A 7 -40.42 22.51 72.39
C GLN A 7 -40.24 23.95 71.83
N PRO A 8 -39.55 24.82 72.60
CA PRO A 8 -38.90 26.02 72.07
C PRO A 8 -37.36 25.95 72.15
N ARG A 9 -36.75 24.75 72.11
CA ARG A 9 -35.30 24.57 72.40
C ARG A 9 -34.38 24.61 71.18
N GLU A 10 -34.74 23.95 70.07
CA GLU A 10 -33.82 23.82 68.92
C GLU A 10 -33.44 25.15 68.25
N ALA A 11 -34.41 26.06 68.08
CA ALA A 11 -34.14 27.37 67.51
C ALA A 11 -33.22 28.23 68.41
N VAL A 12 -33.21 28.00 69.72
CA VAL A 12 -32.39 28.78 70.65
C VAL A 12 -30.95 28.23 70.67
N ASP A 13 -30.80 26.89 70.62
CA ASP A 13 -29.49 26.22 70.57
C ASP A 13 -28.70 26.60 69.30
N MET A 14 -29.39 26.77 68.16
CA MET A 14 -28.78 27.09 66.87
C MET A 14 -28.17 28.52 66.80
N PHE A 15 -28.75 29.50 67.50
CA PHE A 15 -28.30 30.89 67.45
C PHE A 15 -27.48 31.33 68.68
N CYS A 16 -27.68 30.70 69.84
CA CYS A 16 -27.04 31.11 71.09
C CYS A 16 -25.92 30.17 71.57
N GLY A 17 -25.71 29.04 70.88
CA GLY A 17 -24.71 28.05 71.24
C GLY A 17 -25.05 27.26 72.52
N PRO A 18 -24.21 26.31 72.93
CA PRO A 18 -24.53 25.31 73.96
C PRO A 18 -24.66 25.88 75.39
N ASN A 19 -24.27 27.13 75.62
CA ASN A 19 -24.27 27.78 76.94
C ASN A 19 -25.43 28.77 77.12
N ILE A 20 -26.66 28.31 76.92
CA ILE A 20 -27.89 29.10 77.18
C ILE A 20 -28.14 29.34 78.68
N GLY A 21 -27.41 28.64 79.57
CA GLY A 21 -27.54 28.75 81.03
C GLY A 21 -27.22 30.12 81.63
N SER A 22 -26.68 31.06 80.85
CA SER A 22 -26.28 32.40 81.32
C SER A 22 -27.36 33.48 81.13
N VAL A 23 -28.44 33.19 80.38
CA VAL A 23 -29.48 34.18 80.06
C VAL A 23 -30.74 33.88 80.87
N TRP A 24 -30.90 34.61 81.98
CA TRP A 24 -32.02 34.43 82.90
C TRP A 24 -33.24 35.28 82.51
N PRO A 25 -34.48 34.79 82.70
CA PRO A 25 -35.68 35.61 82.55
C PRO A 25 -35.67 36.77 83.57
N TRP A 26 -36.05 37.96 83.12
CA TRP A 26 -35.97 39.26 83.83
C TRP A 26 -36.73 39.36 85.18
N LYS A 27 -37.26 38.28 85.76
CA LYS A 27 -38.08 38.35 86.98
C LYS A 27 -37.73 37.35 88.08
N SER A 28 -36.46 37.01 88.27
CA SER A 28 -36.11 36.08 89.36
C SER A 28 -34.81 36.33 90.13
N ARG A 29 -34.26 37.56 90.16
CA ARG A 29 -33.40 38.06 91.27
C ARG A 29 -33.00 39.52 91.08
N THR A 30 -33.01 40.28 92.17
CA THR A 30 -32.32 41.57 92.31
C THR A 30 -30.86 41.28 92.67
N VAL A 31 -29.92 41.57 91.76
CA VAL A 31 -28.48 41.53 92.04
C VAL A 31 -27.97 42.97 91.97
N THR A 32 -27.41 43.47 93.07
CA THR A 32 -27.21 44.90 93.29
C THR A 32 -25.82 45.47 92.94
N GLU A 33 -24.84 44.70 92.45
CA GLU A 33 -23.46 45.24 92.32
C GLU A 33 -22.62 44.72 91.13
N ALA A 34 -23.22 44.38 89.99
CA ALA A 34 -22.43 44.11 88.78
C ALA A 34 -23.09 44.72 87.52
N LEU A 35 -22.25 45.16 86.57
CA LEU A 35 -22.63 45.82 85.32
C LEU A 35 -23.66 44.96 84.54
N GLU A 36 -24.90 45.43 84.41
CA GLU A 36 -25.98 44.72 83.70
C GLU A 36 -25.90 44.99 82.18
N VAL A 37 -25.72 43.93 81.39
CA VAL A 37 -25.87 43.98 79.93
C VAL A 37 -27.29 43.51 79.58
N CYS A 38 -28.17 44.47 79.24
CA CYS A 38 -29.56 44.20 78.89
C CYS A 38 -29.73 43.96 77.39
N GLY A 39 -30.03 42.71 76.99
CA GLY A 39 -30.44 42.37 75.63
C GLY A 39 -31.97 42.30 75.50
N HIS A 40 -32.53 42.96 74.49
CA HIS A 40 -33.94 42.76 74.13
C HIS A 40 -34.07 41.57 73.18
N ARG A 41 -34.86 40.56 73.56
CA ARG A 41 -35.18 39.45 72.66
C ARG A 41 -36.17 39.92 71.59
N LEU A 42 -35.64 40.33 70.44
CA LEU A 42 -36.45 40.52 69.23
C LEU A 42 -36.98 39.15 68.79
N ARG A 43 -38.26 38.86 69.03
CA ARG A 43 -38.93 37.72 68.39
C ARG A 43 -39.06 38.04 66.91
N GLY A 44 -38.10 37.64 66.09
CA GLY A 44 -38.32 37.46 64.66
C GLY A 44 -39.35 36.34 64.49
N GLN A 45 -40.64 36.69 64.37
CA GLN A 45 -41.66 35.75 63.94
C GLN A 45 -41.53 35.58 62.43
N TYR A 46 -40.48 34.88 61.99
CA TYR A 46 -40.51 34.27 60.66
C TYR A 46 -41.08 32.87 60.89
N LEU A 47 -42.40 32.72 60.72
CA LEU A 47 -42.94 31.40 60.38
C LEU A 47 -42.17 30.97 59.11
N PRO A 48 -41.58 29.75 59.06
CA PRO A 48 -41.04 29.25 57.81
C PRO A 48 -42.18 29.32 56.79
N PRO A 49 -42.02 29.98 55.63
CA PRO A 49 -43.08 29.99 54.64
C PRO A 49 -43.47 28.55 54.33
N ASP A 50 -44.77 28.30 54.18
CA ASP A 50 -45.26 27.03 53.66
C ASP A 50 -44.50 26.75 52.37
N TYR A 51 -43.85 25.59 52.26
CA TYR A 51 -43.03 25.22 51.11
C TYR A 51 -43.79 25.39 49.79
N LYS A 52 -45.11 25.17 49.79
CA LYS A 52 -45.95 25.40 48.62
C LYS A 52 -46.06 26.87 48.26
N GLN A 53 -46.26 27.73 49.25
CA GLN A 53 -46.35 29.17 49.05
C GLN A 53 -45.01 29.74 48.57
N LEU A 54 -43.88 29.29 49.15
CA LEU A 54 -42.55 29.69 48.70
C LEU A 54 -42.27 29.24 47.27
N GLN A 55 -42.68 28.02 46.90
CA GLN A 55 -42.55 27.53 45.54
C GLN A 55 -43.40 28.34 44.56
N GLU A 56 -44.67 28.61 44.88
CA GLU A 56 -45.53 29.48 44.07
C GLU A 56 -44.94 30.90 43.93
N ASP A 57 -44.39 31.46 45.00
CA ASP A 57 -43.78 32.79 44.99
C ASP A 57 -42.50 32.84 44.13
N LEU A 58 -41.70 31.76 44.13
CA LEU A 58 -40.51 31.63 43.29
C LEU A 58 -40.89 31.38 41.82
N ASP A 59 -41.86 30.50 41.57
CA ASP A 59 -42.35 30.17 40.24
C ASP A 59 -43.03 31.39 39.58
N ASN A 60 -43.71 32.24 40.35
CA ASN A 60 -44.35 33.44 39.82
C ASN A 60 -43.47 34.69 39.90
N ASN A 61 -42.23 34.59 40.40
CA ASN A 61 -41.35 35.75 40.53
C ASN A 61 -40.96 36.28 39.14
N PRO A 62 -41.27 37.54 38.80
CA PRO A 62 -41.05 38.06 37.45
C PRO A 62 -39.56 38.12 37.09
N ARG A 63 -38.65 38.31 38.06
CA ARG A 63 -37.20 38.32 37.81
C ARG A 63 -36.68 36.92 37.52
N ILE A 64 -37.19 35.91 38.22
CA ILE A 64 -36.82 34.51 38.00
C ILE A 64 -37.34 34.04 36.64
N GLN A 65 -38.60 34.33 36.32
CA GLN A 65 -39.19 34.01 35.02
C GLN A 65 -38.46 34.70 33.86
N GLN A 66 -38.07 35.97 34.03
CA GLN A 66 -37.26 36.67 33.03
C GLN A 66 -35.86 36.05 32.86
N ALA A 67 -35.22 35.65 33.97
CA ALA A 67 -33.93 34.96 33.92
C ALA A 67 -34.03 33.58 33.24
N LEU A 68 -35.08 32.81 33.55
CA LEU A 68 -35.35 31.51 32.91
C LEU A 68 -35.61 31.66 31.41
N ALA A 69 -36.45 32.63 31.01
CA ALA A 69 -36.70 32.91 29.60
C ALA A 69 -35.41 33.32 28.86
N THR A 70 -34.54 34.10 29.51
CA THR A 70 -33.23 34.47 28.97
C THR A 70 -32.32 33.26 28.83
N GLN A 71 -32.26 32.40 29.86
CA GLN A 71 -31.47 31.17 29.83
C GLN A 71 -31.94 30.23 28.71
N GLN A 72 -33.26 30.07 28.56
CA GLN A 72 -33.84 29.20 27.54
C GLN A 72 -33.53 29.69 26.12
N ALA A 73 -33.66 31.00 25.86
CA ALA A 73 -33.29 31.58 24.57
C ALA A 73 -31.78 31.40 24.26
N LEU A 74 -30.91 31.51 25.27
CA LEU A 74 -29.47 31.26 25.08
C LEU A 74 -29.17 29.79 24.79
N LEU A 75 -29.85 28.85 25.45
CA LEU A 75 -29.71 27.40 25.19
C LEU A 75 -30.22 27.02 23.80
N GLU A 76 -31.35 27.58 23.36
CA GLU A 76 -31.88 27.38 22.00
C GLU A 76 -30.92 27.93 20.94
N GLY A 77 -30.37 29.13 21.17
CA GLY A 77 -29.34 29.71 20.29
C GLY A 77 -28.06 28.86 20.23
N MET A 78 -27.59 28.38 21.38
CA MET A 78 -26.44 27.46 21.46
C MET A 78 -26.70 26.17 20.68
N LEU A 79 -27.87 25.55 20.83
CA LEU A 79 -28.22 24.34 20.09
C LEU A 79 -28.23 24.58 18.57
N GLN A 80 -28.79 25.70 18.12
CA GLN A 80 -28.80 26.08 16.70
C GLN A 80 -27.38 26.28 16.16
N GLU A 81 -26.50 26.95 16.91
CA GLU A 81 -25.09 27.14 16.53
C GLU A 81 -24.36 25.80 16.37
N VAL A 82 -24.59 24.85 17.28
CA VAL A 82 -24.00 23.50 17.18
C VAL A 82 -24.53 22.77 15.94
N GLN A 83 -25.83 22.85 15.66
CA GLN A 83 -26.43 22.20 14.49
C GLN A 83 -25.89 22.77 13.17
N ASP A 84 -25.73 24.10 13.09
CA ASP A 84 -25.18 24.76 11.91
C ASP A 84 -23.72 24.39 11.72
N PHE A 85 -22.93 24.35 12.80
CA PHE A 85 -21.55 23.84 12.77
C PHE A 85 -21.48 22.40 12.25
N CYS A 86 -22.32 21.50 12.75
CA CYS A 86 -22.37 20.11 12.28
C CYS A 86 -22.79 20.00 10.81
N ARG A 87 -23.70 20.87 10.34
CA ARG A 87 -24.14 20.91 8.94
C ARG A 87 -23.01 21.34 8.01
N ASP A 88 -22.28 22.39 8.39
CA ASP A 88 -21.14 22.91 7.64
C ASP A 88 -19.98 21.89 7.55
N HIS A 89 -19.88 21.01 8.56
CA HIS A 89 -18.86 19.97 8.64
C HIS A 89 -19.37 18.55 8.32
N HIS A 90 -20.58 18.41 7.76
CA HIS A 90 -21.17 17.10 7.45
C HIS A 90 -20.30 16.24 6.50
N TRP A 91 -19.50 16.88 5.65
CA TRP A 91 -18.55 16.22 4.75
C TRP A 91 -17.53 15.32 5.48
N MET A 92 -17.26 15.57 6.77
CA MET A 92 -16.36 14.73 7.58
C MET A 92 -16.88 13.29 7.68
N ALA A 93 -18.20 13.09 7.71
CA ALA A 93 -18.81 11.76 7.77
C ALA A 93 -18.41 10.91 6.57
N GLY A 94 -18.46 11.45 5.35
CA GLY A 94 -18.08 10.72 4.14
C GLY A 94 -16.58 10.38 4.08
N ILE A 95 -15.71 11.24 4.64
CA ILE A 95 -14.28 10.91 4.79
C ILE A 95 -14.12 9.80 5.82
N TYR A 96 -14.78 9.91 6.97
CA TYR A 96 -14.69 8.91 8.03
C TYR A 96 -15.17 7.53 7.59
N GLU A 97 -16.27 7.46 6.83
CA GLU A 97 -16.76 6.22 6.20
C GLU A 97 -15.71 5.62 5.27
N PHE A 98 -15.04 6.44 4.45
CA PHE A 98 -13.96 5.98 3.59
C PHE A 98 -12.79 5.41 4.42
N LEU A 99 -12.39 6.11 5.49
CA LEU A 99 -11.30 5.69 6.37
C LEU A 99 -11.63 4.35 7.04
N ARG A 100 -12.87 4.19 7.52
CA ARG A 100 -13.35 2.93 8.14
C ARG A 100 -13.41 1.77 7.15
N ALA A 101 -13.68 2.04 5.88
CA ALA A 101 -13.66 1.05 4.82
C ALA A 101 -12.25 0.78 4.25
N TRP A 102 -11.23 1.52 4.67
CA TRP A 102 -9.86 1.28 4.24
C TRP A 102 -9.24 0.10 4.99
N GLY A 103 -8.53 -0.75 4.26
CA GLY A 103 -7.83 -1.89 4.84
C GLY A 103 -6.94 -2.60 3.82
N PRO A 104 -6.21 -3.65 4.26
CA PRO A 104 -5.22 -4.35 3.43
C PRO A 104 -5.81 -4.89 2.12
N GLN A 105 -7.04 -5.39 2.15
CA GLN A 105 -7.73 -5.90 0.96
C GLN A 105 -7.91 -4.83 -0.13
N LYS A 106 -8.21 -3.60 0.28
CA LYS A 106 -8.39 -2.48 -0.65
C LYS A 106 -7.04 -2.05 -1.24
N LEU A 107 -5.99 -2.05 -0.42
CA LEU A 107 -4.63 -1.78 -0.87
C LEU A 107 -4.15 -2.83 -1.90
N GLU A 108 -4.36 -4.11 -1.61
CA GLU A 108 -4.05 -5.21 -2.54
C GLU A 108 -4.84 -5.12 -3.85
N SER A 109 -6.12 -4.74 -3.79
CA SER A 109 -6.95 -4.57 -4.99
C SER A 109 -6.44 -3.48 -5.95
N MET A 110 -5.58 -2.58 -5.48
CA MET A 110 -4.98 -1.55 -6.32
C MET A 110 -3.77 -2.04 -7.11
N ARG A 111 -3.14 -3.16 -6.74
CA ARG A 111 -1.95 -3.66 -7.45
C ARG A 111 -2.23 -3.88 -8.93
N GLY A 112 -1.32 -3.43 -9.78
CA GLY A 112 -1.50 -3.49 -11.23
C GLY A 112 -2.59 -2.57 -11.80
N CYS A 113 -3.26 -1.73 -10.99
CA CYS A 113 -4.21 -0.76 -11.50
C CYS A 113 -3.51 0.31 -12.36
N PRO A 114 -4.26 0.95 -13.28
CA PRO A 114 -3.77 2.11 -14.02
C PRO A 114 -3.27 3.22 -13.10
N ILE A 115 -2.15 3.84 -13.47
CA ILE A 115 -1.47 4.90 -12.69
C ILE A 115 -2.40 6.07 -12.34
N LYS A 116 -3.29 6.44 -13.28
CA LYS A 116 -4.32 7.47 -13.04
C LYS A 116 -5.15 7.22 -11.78
N ASN A 117 -5.42 5.96 -11.42
CA ASN A 117 -6.21 5.62 -10.25
C ASN A 117 -5.44 5.94 -8.96
N TYR A 118 -4.14 5.65 -8.93
CA TYR A 118 -3.27 6.02 -7.83
C TYR A 118 -3.17 7.54 -7.69
N VAL A 119 -2.94 8.27 -8.79
CA VAL A 119 -2.88 9.74 -8.81
C VAL A 119 -4.16 10.35 -8.22
N MET A 120 -5.33 9.94 -8.74
CA MET A 120 -6.62 10.45 -8.25
C MET A 120 -6.82 10.21 -6.75
N LEU A 121 -6.45 9.03 -6.26
CA LEU A 121 -6.59 8.70 -4.85
C LEU A 121 -5.62 9.51 -3.98
N VAL A 122 -4.35 9.57 -4.36
CA VAL A 122 -3.32 10.28 -3.58
C VAL A 122 -3.61 11.79 -3.54
N SER A 123 -4.05 12.39 -4.65
CA SER A 123 -4.52 13.78 -4.67
C SER A 123 -5.72 14.00 -3.76
N ARG A 124 -6.73 13.14 -3.83
CA ARG A 124 -7.92 13.23 -2.97
C ARG A 124 -7.57 13.12 -1.48
N LEU A 125 -6.63 12.25 -1.12
CA LEU A 125 -6.15 12.13 0.26
C LEU A 125 -5.45 13.41 0.73
N SER A 126 -4.63 14.04 -0.11
CA SER A 126 -3.98 15.32 0.19
C SER A 126 -4.99 16.46 0.37
N ASP A 127 -6.01 16.52 -0.48
CA ASP A 127 -7.09 17.52 -0.37
C ASP A 127 -7.86 17.34 0.94
N TRP A 128 -8.19 16.09 1.28
CA TRP A 128 -8.85 15.75 2.54
C TRP A 128 -8.00 16.07 3.76
N GLN A 129 -6.70 15.81 3.72
CA GLN A 129 -5.80 16.14 4.81
C GLN A 129 -5.74 17.65 5.05
N THR A 130 -5.65 18.44 3.97
CA THR A 130 -5.70 19.91 4.05
C THR A 130 -7.05 20.40 4.59
N ARG A 131 -8.15 19.79 4.14
CA ARG A 131 -9.49 20.16 4.59
C ARG A 131 -9.73 19.82 6.05
N VAL A 132 -9.33 18.64 6.52
CA VAL A 132 -9.41 18.26 7.94
C VAL A 132 -8.53 19.16 8.81
N ALA A 133 -7.34 19.52 8.33
CA ALA A 133 -6.45 20.43 9.04
C ALA A 133 -7.02 21.86 9.20
N SER A 134 -7.91 22.28 8.29
CA SER A 134 -8.62 23.56 8.38
C SER A 134 -9.75 23.59 9.42
N VAL A 135 -10.15 22.43 9.96
CA VAL A 135 -11.20 22.36 10.98
C VAL A 135 -10.72 23.02 12.28
N PRO A 136 -11.50 23.93 12.88
CA PRO A 136 -11.14 24.56 14.15
C PRO A 136 -10.92 23.50 15.24
N THR A 137 -9.85 23.63 16.01
CA THR A 137 -9.58 22.73 17.14
C THR A 137 -10.66 22.86 18.22
N GLU A 138 -11.09 24.09 18.46
CA GLU A 138 -12.07 24.44 19.48
C GLU A 138 -13.03 25.52 18.94
N VAL A 139 -14.31 25.37 19.25
CA VAL A 139 -15.34 26.35 18.91
C VAL A 139 -16.13 26.70 20.17
N ILE A 140 -16.14 27.97 20.53
CA ILE A 140 -16.93 28.50 21.64
C ILE A 140 -18.20 29.13 21.05
N THR A 141 -19.35 28.69 21.54
CA THR A 141 -20.66 29.28 21.18
C THR A 141 -20.72 30.77 21.58
N LYS A 142 -21.49 31.59 20.86
CA LYS A 142 -21.48 33.07 21.05
C LYS A 142 -21.86 33.49 22.47
N GLY A 143 -22.76 32.73 23.11
CA GLY A 143 -23.15 32.91 24.51
C GLY A 143 -22.14 32.39 25.55
N ARG A 144 -21.03 31.80 25.10
CA ARG A 144 -19.99 31.12 25.92
C ARG A 144 -20.56 30.03 26.83
N LEU A 145 -21.64 29.38 26.40
CA LEU A 145 -22.32 28.33 27.17
C LEU A 145 -21.68 26.95 26.97
N LEU A 146 -21.12 26.72 25.78
CA LEU A 146 -20.53 25.44 25.38
C LEU A 146 -19.25 25.66 24.57
N LEU A 147 -18.26 24.83 24.88
CA LEU A 147 -17.01 24.66 24.14
C LEU A 147 -17.07 23.32 23.40
N LEU A 148 -17.02 23.35 22.07
CA LEU A 148 -16.90 22.17 21.23
C LEU A 148 -15.41 21.91 20.97
N SER A 149 -14.90 20.75 21.35
CA SER A 149 -13.55 20.31 21.00
C SER A 149 -13.59 19.34 19.83
N CYS A 150 -12.91 19.67 18.74
CA CYS A 150 -12.73 18.80 17.58
C CYS A 150 -11.38 18.08 17.58
N HIS A 151 -10.56 18.28 18.61
CA HIS A 151 -9.17 17.81 18.67
C HIS A 151 -9.04 16.31 18.43
N GLU A 152 -9.83 15.49 19.12
CA GLU A 152 -9.74 14.03 19.01
C GLU A 152 -10.17 13.52 17.63
N VAL A 153 -11.33 13.97 17.13
CA VAL A 153 -11.87 13.56 15.82
C VAL A 153 -10.92 13.98 14.71
N ARG A 154 -10.43 15.22 14.77
CA ARG A 154 -9.46 15.75 13.81
C ARG A 154 -8.16 14.94 13.85
N GLY A 155 -7.61 14.68 15.04
CA GLY A 155 -6.38 13.90 15.20
C GLY A 155 -6.52 12.46 14.71
N GLU A 156 -7.63 11.78 14.99
CA GLU A 156 -7.91 10.44 14.46
C GLU A 156 -7.92 10.46 12.92
N MET A 157 -8.66 11.40 12.31
CA MET A 157 -8.77 11.48 10.86
C MET A 157 -7.44 11.84 10.19
N GLU A 158 -6.69 12.81 10.73
CA GLU A 158 -5.37 13.19 10.21
C GLU A 158 -4.38 12.02 10.27
N SER A 159 -4.35 11.29 11.39
CA SER A 159 -3.45 10.14 11.55
C SER A 159 -3.81 9.00 10.60
N GLN A 160 -5.10 8.71 10.41
CA GLN A 160 -5.55 7.67 9.47
C GLN A 160 -5.26 8.07 8.02
N LEU A 161 -5.53 9.31 7.62
CA LEU A 161 -5.19 9.80 6.27
C LEU A 161 -3.69 9.70 6.00
N ALA A 162 -2.86 10.09 6.97
CA ALA A 162 -1.40 9.96 6.87
C ALA A 162 -0.96 8.50 6.77
N SER A 163 -1.57 7.59 7.56
CA SER A 163 -1.28 6.16 7.52
C SER A 163 -1.62 5.57 6.14
N ILE A 164 -2.81 5.86 5.60
CA ILE A 164 -3.22 5.37 4.27
C ILE A 164 -2.24 5.81 3.20
N ARG A 165 -1.85 7.09 3.23
CA ARG A 165 -0.90 7.64 2.28
C ARG A 165 0.47 6.95 2.39
N LYS A 166 0.91 6.63 3.61
CA LYS A 166 2.12 5.84 3.87
C LYS A 166 2.01 4.41 3.32
N ASP A 167 0.88 3.72 3.56
CA ASP A 167 0.66 2.35 3.07
C ASP A 167 0.72 2.28 1.53
N ILE A 168 0.11 3.27 0.85
CA ILE A 168 0.16 3.38 -0.61
C ILE A 168 1.60 3.58 -1.09
N LEU A 169 2.35 4.47 -0.44
CA LEU A 169 3.75 4.74 -0.78
C LEU A 169 4.60 3.47 -0.65
N GLU A 170 4.49 2.75 0.47
CA GLU A 170 5.24 1.53 0.73
C GLU A 170 4.93 0.45 -0.31
N GLN A 171 3.65 0.26 -0.65
CA GLN A 171 3.25 -0.68 -1.69
C GLN A 171 3.83 -0.28 -3.05
N VAL A 172 3.63 0.96 -3.50
CA VAL A 172 4.12 1.41 -4.81
C VAL A 172 5.63 1.28 -4.90
N GLN A 173 6.37 1.67 -3.86
CA GLN A 173 7.83 1.50 -3.81
C GLN A 173 8.24 0.02 -3.89
N SER A 174 7.51 -0.87 -3.22
CA SER A 174 7.78 -2.31 -3.31
C SER A 174 7.52 -2.85 -4.72
N GLU A 175 6.48 -2.38 -5.40
CA GLU A 175 6.16 -2.77 -6.77
C GLU A 175 7.20 -2.23 -7.76
N CYS A 176 7.60 -0.96 -7.64
CA CYS A 176 8.72 -0.38 -8.40
C CYS A 176 9.98 -1.23 -8.26
N ARG A 177 10.43 -1.48 -7.02
CA ARG A 177 11.66 -2.24 -6.77
C ARG A 177 11.60 -3.64 -7.39
N ARG A 178 10.51 -4.36 -7.14
CA ARG A 178 10.30 -5.71 -7.68
C ARG A 178 10.28 -5.70 -9.21
N GLY A 179 9.51 -4.77 -9.80
CA GLY A 179 9.39 -4.62 -11.26
C GLY A 179 10.73 -4.32 -11.91
N SER A 180 11.46 -3.33 -11.38
CA SER A 180 12.78 -2.95 -11.89
C SER A 180 13.79 -4.09 -11.78
N GLN A 181 13.88 -4.75 -10.62
CA GLN A 181 14.81 -5.88 -10.43
C GLN A 181 14.51 -7.04 -11.37
N GLN A 182 13.22 -7.37 -11.54
CA GLN A 182 12.80 -8.45 -12.42
C GLN A 182 13.10 -8.12 -13.89
N LEU A 183 12.78 -6.89 -14.33
CA LEU A 183 13.08 -6.44 -15.69
C LEU A 183 14.60 -6.41 -15.94
N ILE A 184 15.40 -5.82 -15.04
CA ILE A 184 16.86 -5.81 -15.16
C ILE A 184 17.41 -7.24 -15.31
N ALA A 185 16.94 -8.19 -14.50
CA ALA A 185 17.37 -9.58 -14.58
C ALA A 185 17.00 -10.23 -15.92
N GLU A 186 15.75 -10.06 -16.39
CA GLU A 186 15.29 -10.58 -17.69
C GLU A 186 16.08 -9.96 -18.86
N LEU A 187 16.28 -8.64 -18.85
CA LEU A 187 17.04 -7.93 -19.87
C LEU A 187 18.52 -8.34 -19.89
N THR A 188 19.11 -8.53 -18.72
CA THR A 188 20.51 -8.99 -18.58
C THR A 188 20.69 -10.40 -19.14
N ASP A 189 19.69 -11.28 -19.02
CA ASP A 189 19.73 -12.61 -19.63
C ASP A 189 19.79 -12.55 -21.17
N PHE A 190 18.99 -11.67 -21.78
CA PHE A 190 19.05 -11.41 -23.22
C PHE A 190 20.40 -10.81 -23.63
N LEU A 191 20.90 -9.83 -22.88
CA LEU A 191 22.18 -9.18 -23.16
C LEU A 191 23.35 -10.17 -23.20
N LYS A 192 23.39 -11.14 -22.29
CA LYS A 192 24.42 -12.19 -22.30
C LYS A 192 24.44 -12.96 -23.61
N ALA A 193 23.27 -13.26 -24.18
CA ALA A 193 23.17 -13.95 -25.45
C ALA A 193 23.66 -13.07 -26.61
N PHE A 194 23.24 -11.81 -26.65
CA PHE A 194 23.61 -10.88 -27.73
C PHE A 194 25.09 -10.49 -27.71
N GLN A 195 25.72 -10.41 -26.54
CA GLN A 195 27.14 -10.08 -26.41
C GLN A 195 28.08 -11.28 -26.65
N SER A 196 27.54 -12.50 -26.58
CA SER A 196 28.31 -13.74 -26.78
C SER A 196 28.47 -14.17 -28.23
N ILE A 197 27.97 -13.36 -29.18
CA ILE A 197 27.98 -13.69 -30.60
C ILE A 197 29.43 -13.91 -31.07
N SER A 198 29.77 -15.18 -31.28
CA SER A 198 31.04 -15.61 -31.86
C SER A 198 30.78 -16.31 -33.19
N SER A 199 31.83 -16.69 -33.91
CA SER A 199 31.70 -17.49 -35.13
C SER A 199 31.31 -18.96 -34.88
N ASP A 200 31.13 -19.37 -33.62
CA ASP A 200 30.71 -20.73 -33.27
C ASP A 200 29.21 -20.93 -33.53
N ILE A 201 28.86 -22.12 -34.02
CA ILE A 201 27.50 -22.49 -34.41
C ILE A 201 26.56 -22.49 -33.21
N HIS A 202 27.04 -22.95 -32.05
CA HIS A 202 26.23 -22.98 -30.82
C HIS A 202 25.92 -21.57 -30.31
N ALA A 203 26.89 -20.66 -30.35
CA ALA A 203 26.69 -19.26 -29.97
C ALA A 203 25.69 -18.55 -30.91
N ILE A 204 25.80 -18.80 -32.22
CA ILE A 204 24.86 -18.26 -33.22
C ILE A 204 23.45 -18.80 -32.99
N ALA A 205 23.30 -20.12 -32.82
CA ALA A 205 22.00 -20.75 -32.58
C ALA A 205 21.32 -20.23 -31.31
N TRP A 206 22.09 -20.13 -30.22
CA TRP A 206 21.61 -19.59 -28.94
C TRP A 206 21.19 -18.12 -29.07
N CYS A 207 22.00 -17.28 -29.74
CA CYS A 207 21.65 -15.90 -29.99
C CYS A 207 20.38 -15.77 -30.84
N SER A 208 20.24 -16.56 -31.91
CA SER A 208 19.02 -16.57 -32.74
C SER A 208 17.78 -16.96 -31.95
N GLN A 209 17.89 -17.97 -31.08
CA GLN A 209 16.81 -18.38 -30.19
C GLN A 209 16.39 -17.24 -29.25
N LYS A 210 17.35 -16.64 -28.55
CA LYS A 210 17.10 -15.54 -27.61
C LYS A 210 16.58 -14.30 -28.30
N LEU A 211 17.03 -14.02 -29.52
CA LEU A 211 16.52 -12.91 -30.33
C LEU A 211 15.05 -13.13 -30.71
N ASN A 212 14.69 -14.35 -31.11
CA ASN A 212 13.29 -14.71 -31.39
C ASN A 212 12.40 -14.56 -30.16
N GLU A 213 12.86 -15.05 -29.00
CA GLU A 213 12.16 -14.87 -27.71
C GLU A 213 11.99 -13.38 -27.37
N ALA A 214 13.06 -12.59 -27.48
CA ALA A 214 13.04 -11.15 -27.24
C ALA A 214 12.10 -10.39 -28.19
N ASN A 215 11.98 -10.84 -29.44
CA ASN A 215 11.03 -10.28 -30.40
C ASN A 215 9.58 -10.59 -30.04
N GLN A 216 9.30 -11.82 -29.61
CA GLN A 216 7.95 -12.22 -29.19
C GLN A 216 7.49 -11.48 -27.93
N ARG A 217 8.40 -11.27 -26.97
CA ARG A 217 8.09 -10.65 -25.67
C ARG A 217 8.26 -9.12 -25.65
N TYR A 218 8.71 -8.50 -26.75
CA TYR A 218 9.07 -7.08 -26.75
C TYR A 218 7.93 -6.16 -26.28
N ALA A 219 6.71 -6.36 -26.78
CA ALA A 219 5.56 -5.54 -26.40
C ALA A 219 5.20 -5.66 -24.91
N GLU A 220 5.27 -6.89 -24.36
CA GLU A 220 5.06 -7.14 -22.93
C GLU A 220 6.14 -6.44 -22.08
N LEU A 221 7.40 -6.54 -22.49
CA LEU A 221 8.53 -5.91 -21.78
C LEU A 221 8.43 -4.39 -21.81
N GLU A 222 8.06 -3.81 -22.95
CA GLU A 222 7.86 -2.37 -23.13
C GLU A 222 6.70 -1.85 -22.25
N GLU A 223 5.58 -2.57 -22.20
CA GLU A 223 4.45 -2.23 -21.32
C GLU A 223 4.85 -2.30 -19.84
N ARG A 224 5.53 -3.38 -19.42
CA ARG A 224 6.01 -3.54 -18.03
C ARG A 224 7.03 -2.46 -17.65
N MET A 225 7.91 -2.08 -18.58
CA MET A 225 8.88 -1.00 -18.42
C MET A 225 8.16 0.34 -18.23
N GLY A 226 7.22 0.68 -19.13
CA GLY A 226 6.41 1.89 -19.04
C GLY A 226 5.63 1.98 -17.73
N TYR A 227 4.98 0.88 -17.33
CA TYR A 227 4.24 0.82 -16.07
C TYR A 227 5.13 1.05 -14.84
N THR A 228 6.27 0.34 -14.76
CA THR A 228 7.23 0.46 -13.65
C THR A 228 7.76 1.89 -13.55
N ARG A 229 8.06 2.52 -14.69
CA ARG A 229 8.48 3.92 -14.75
C ARG A 229 7.42 4.89 -14.28
N SER A 230 6.19 4.73 -14.73
CA SER A 230 5.10 5.61 -14.29
C SER A 230 4.80 5.46 -12.80
N LEU A 231 5.03 4.29 -12.19
CA LEU A 231 5.00 4.14 -10.73
C LEU A 231 6.15 4.91 -10.05
N SER A 232 7.38 4.86 -10.59
CA SER A 232 8.51 5.64 -10.07
C SER A 232 8.23 7.15 -10.12
N GLU A 233 7.63 7.63 -11.21
CA GLU A 233 7.23 9.03 -11.41
C GLU A 233 6.12 9.43 -10.43
N LEU A 234 5.12 8.57 -10.21
CA LEU A 234 4.08 8.78 -9.19
C LEU A 234 4.69 9.02 -7.79
N VAL A 235 5.69 8.21 -7.40
CA VAL A 235 6.38 8.37 -6.12
C VAL A 235 7.10 9.72 -6.05
N ARG A 236 7.79 10.09 -7.13
CA ARG A 236 8.55 11.33 -7.24
C ARG A 236 7.65 12.56 -7.12
N ASP A 237 6.58 12.61 -7.91
CA ASP A 237 5.73 13.79 -8.06
C ASP A 237 4.79 13.99 -6.87
N HIS A 238 4.23 12.90 -6.33
CA HIS A 238 3.18 13.01 -5.31
C HIS A 238 3.67 12.78 -3.90
N PHE A 239 4.80 12.11 -3.68
CA PHE A 239 5.31 11.82 -2.34
C PHE A 239 6.63 12.54 -2.03
N GLY A 240 7.40 12.96 -3.04
CA GLY A 240 8.67 13.65 -2.84
C GLY A 240 9.73 12.82 -2.12
N LEU A 241 9.51 11.50 -1.98
CA LEU A 241 10.34 10.57 -1.20
C LEU A 241 10.96 9.53 -2.13
N PHE A 242 11.84 10.00 -3.01
CA PHE A 242 12.72 9.14 -3.80
C PHE A 242 14.07 9.07 -3.09
N ASN A 243 14.40 7.92 -2.49
CA ASN A 243 15.71 7.72 -1.87
C ASN A 243 16.77 7.42 -2.95
N ALA A 244 18.04 7.63 -2.62
CA ALA A 244 19.15 7.41 -3.55
C ALA A 244 19.20 5.97 -4.10
N GLU A 245 18.74 4.99 -3.33
CA GLU A 245 18.65 3.59 -3.76
C GLU A 245 17.61 3.38 -4.86
N ASN A 246 16.42 3.95 -4.72
CA ASN A 246 15.38 3.87 -5.75
C ASN A 246 15.80 4.64 -7.01
N GLU A 247 16.53 5.76 -6.86
CA GLU A 247 17.12 6.50 -7.99
C GLU A 247 18.16 5.70 -8.75
N ALA A 248 19.12 5.10 -8.03
CA ALA A 248 20.11 4.23 -8.65
C ALA A 248 19.46 3.04 -9.37
N LEU A 249 18.39 2.47 -8.82
CA LEU A 249 17.66 1.37 -9.44
C LEU A 249 16.87 1.79 -10.68
N ASP A 250 16.24 2.98 -10.66
CA ASP A 250 15.53 3.57 -11.80
C ASP A 250 16.50 3.85 -12.96
N VAL A 251 17.68 4.42 -12.66
CA VAL A 251 18.76 4.61 -13.64
C VAL A 251 19.26 3.28 -14.19
N SER A 252 19.53 2.30 -13.32
CA SER A 252 19.99 0.97 -13.75
C SER A 252 18.98 0.27 -14.65
N LEU A 253 17.68 0.47 -14.42
CA LEU A 253 16.62 -0.07 -15.27
C LEU A 253 16.64 0.57 -16.65
N LEU A 254 16.83 1.89 -16.72
CA LEU A 254 16.94 2.61 -17.99
C LEU A 254 18.16 2.16 -18.78
N ASP A 255 19.32 2.10 -18.14
CA ASP A 255 20.57 1.66 -18.76
C ASP A 255 20.44 0.23 -19.31
N ALA A 256 19.81 -0.68 -18.55
CA ALA A 256 19.56 -2.04 -18.98
C ALA A 256 18.60 -2.11 -20.18
N TRP A 257 17.54 -1.28 -20.19
CA TRP A 257 16.58 -1.20 -21.28
C TRP A 257 17.20 -0.66 -22.57
N GLU A 258 17.95 0.45 -22.48
CA GLU A 258 18.64 1.05 -23.61
C GLU A 258 19.70 0.08 -24.19
N SER A 259 20.48 -0.54 -23.33
CA SER A 259 21.46 -1.56 -23.72
C SER A 259 20.78 -2.73 -24.43
N PHE A 260 19.66 -3.21 -23.90
CA PHE A 260 18.89 -4.29 -24.52
C PHE A 260 18.39 -3.92 -25.91
N GLN A 261 17.80 -2.74 -26.08
CA GLN A 261 17.30 -2.28 -27.39
C GLN A 261 18.43 -2.15 -28.41
N PHE A 262 19.57 -1.60 -27.99
CA PHE A 262 20.76 -1.47 -28.83
C PHE A 262 21.33 -2.82 -29.24
N GLU A 263 21.62 -3.71 -28.29
CA GLU A 263 22.22 -5.02 -28.55
C GLU A 263 21.29 -5.94 -29.34
N LYS A 264 19.98 -5.88 -29.09
CA LYS A 264 18.97 -6.57 -29.90
C LYS A 264 19.04 -6.15 -31.37
N SER A 265 19.18 -4.85 -31.62
CA SER A 265 19.28 -4.31 -32.97
C SER A 265 20.58 -4.77 -33.65
N GLN A 266 21.69 -4.71 -32.92
CA GLN A 266 23.00 -5.21 -33.40
C GLN A 266 22.98 -6.71 -33.70
N ALA A 267 22.41 -7.52 -32.80
CA ALA A 267 22.28 -8.96 -32.99
C ALA A 267 21.41 -9.28 -34.24
N THR A 268 20.33 -8.52 -34.44
CA THR A 268 19.48 -8.65 -35.63
C THR A 268 20.26 -8.35 -36.90
N GLU A 269 20.97 -7.23 -36.96
CA GLU A 269 21.78 -6.84 -38.11
C GLU A 269 22.92 -7.82 -38.38
N PHE A 270 23.61 -8.29 -37.33
CA PHE A 270 24.67 -9.28 -37.44
C PHE A 270 24.16 -10.59 -38.03
N LEU A 271 23.07 -11.15 -37.49
CA LEU A 271 22.52 -12.41 -37.97
C LEU A 271 22.00 -12.29 -39.41
N LEU A 272 21.33 -11.19 -39.75
CA LEU A 272 20.90 -10.92 -41.13
C LEU A 272 22.08 -10.80 -42.10
N SER A 273 23.11 -10.03 -41.73
CA SER A 273 24.28 -9.81 -42.57
C SER A 273 25.11 -11.08 -42.74
N LYS A 274 25.17 -11.98 -41.76
CA LYS A 274 25.96 -13.23 -41.84
C LYS A 274 25.16 -14.43 -42.33
N GLY A 275 23.85 -14.32 -42.51
CA GLY A 275 22.99 -15.43 -42.96
C GLY A 275 23.44 -16.08 -44.26
N HIS A 276 23.91 -15.27 -45.23
CA HIS A 276 24.41 -15.77 -46.52
C HIS A 276 25.67 -16.65 -46.40
N ALA A 277 26.42 -16.57 -45.30
CA ALA A 277 27.61 -17.38 -45.05
C ALA A 277 27.33 -18.53 -44.07
N ILE A 278 26.52 -18.28 -43.04
CA ILE A 278 26.19 -19.25 -41.98
C ILE A 278 25.29 -20.36 -42.53
N VAL A 279 24.24 -20.02 -43.29
CA VAL A 279 23.25 -21.00 -43.77
C VAL A 279 23.89 -22.05 -44.70
N PRO A 280 24.69 -21.68 -45.73
CA PRO A 280 25.40 -22.67 -46.54
C PRO A 280 26.40 -23.49 -45.73
N LYS A 281 27.06 -22.90 -44.74
CA LYS A 281 28.03 -23.62 -43.90
C LYS A 281 27.36 -24.69 -43.04
N LEU A 282 26.20 -24.37 -42.45
CA LEU A 282 25.38 -25.33 -41.71
C LEU A 282 24.92 -26.48 -42.61
N GLN A 283 24.42 -26.16 -43.81
CA GLN A 283 24.02 -27.15 -44.80
C GLN A 283 25.19 -28.07 -45.19
N GLN A 284 26.38 -27.52 -45.42
CA GLN A 284 27.57 -28.30 -45.73
C GLN A 284 27.95 -29.26 -44.60
N LEU A 285 27.92 -28.80 -43.35
CA LEU A 285 28.24 -29.63 -42.17
C LEU A 285 27.20 -30.73 -41.97
N MET A 286 25.92 -30.44 -42.19
CA MET A 286 24.85 -31.44 -42.13
C MET A 286 25.03 -32.52 -43.20
N VAL A 287 25.36 -32.15 -44.43
CA VAL A 287 25.65 -33.11 -45.51
C VAL A 287 26.87 -33.96 -45.19
N ALA A 288 27.93 -33.37 -44.64
CA ALA A 288 29.12 -34.12 -44.22
C ALA A 288 28.81 -35.13 -43.10
N ALA A 289 28.02 -34.72 -42.08
CA ALA A 289 27.61 -35.60 -41.00
C ALA A 289 26.69 -36.73 -41.48
N LEU A 290 25.78 -36.46 -42.43
CA LEU A 290 24.95 -37.49 -43.07
C LEU A 290 25.79 -38.51 -43.84
N ALA A 291 26.75 -38.03 -44.66
CA ALA A 291 27.65 -38.91 -45.40
C ALA A 291 28.53 -39.77 -44.46
N GLU A 292 28.94 -39.22 -43.31
CA GLU A 292 29.66 -39.98 -42.28
C GLU A 292 28.77 -41.07 -41.65
N LEU A 293 27.52 -40.76 -41.32
CA LEU A 293 26.56 -41.76 -40.82
C LEU A 293 26.30 -42.87 -41.85
N GLU A 294 26.10 -42.52 -43.11
CA GLU A 294 25.95 -43.49 -44.22
C GLU A 294 27.18 -44.38 -44.35
N GLY A 295 28.38 -43.78 -44.30
CA GLY A 295 29.64 -44.53 -44.35
C GLY A 295 29.89 -45.43 -43.13
N LEU A 296 29.42 -45.05 -41.94
CA LEU A 296 29.46 -45.90 -40.75
C LEU A 296 28.53 -47.10 -40.88
N VAL A 297 27.33 -46.90 -41.45
CA VAL A 297 26.37 -47.98 -41.74
C VAL A 297 26.93 -48.91 -42.82
N GLU A 298 27.50 -48.39 -43.90
CA GLU A 298 28.12 -49.19 -44.96
C GLU A 298 29.30 -50.04 -44.41
N LYS A 299 30.13 -49.46 -43.54
CA LYS A 299 31.21 -50.20 -42.85
C LYS A 299 30.67 -51.31 -41.97
N ALA A 300 29.59 -51.06 -41.22
CA ALA A 300 28.97 -52.07 -40.36
C ALA A 300 28.32 -53.20 -41.17
N LEU A 301 27.91 -52.94 -42.41
CA LEU A 301 27.25 -53.90 -43.30
C LEU A 301 28.21 -54.57 -44.31
N SER A 302 29.53 -54.40 -44.18
CA SER A 302 30.51 -54.89 -45.16
C SER A 302 31.67 -55.68 -44.53
N GLY A 303 32.35 -56.46 -45.39
CA GLY A 303 33.63 -57.13 -45.11
C GLY A 303 33.67 -57.98 -43.83
N PRO A 304 34.51 -57.63 -42.84
CA PRO A 304 34.82 -58.46 -41.67
C PRO A 304 33.64 -58.64 -40.70
N PHE A 305 32.59 -57.82 -40.80
CA PHE A 305 31.40 -57.95 -39.96
C PHE A 305 30.37 -58.94 -40.51
N MET A 306 30.51 -59.33 -41.79
CA MET A 306 29.66 -60.31 -42.47
C MET A 306 30.35 -61.67 -42.68
N ASP A 307 31.63 -61.78 -42.31
CA ASP A 307 32.45 -62.98 -42.47
C ASP A 307 32.37 -63.87 -41.21
N PRO A 308 31.80 -65.09 -41.31
CA PRO A 308 31.67 -66.01 -40.17
C PRO A 308 33.01 -66.58 -39.67
N GLU A 309 34.13 -66.39 -40.39
CA GLU A 309 35.46 -66.87 -39.97
C GLU A 309 36.20 -65.87 -39.04
N GLN A 310 35.63 -64.70 -38.77
CA GLN A 310 36.25 -63.65 -37.94
C GLN A 310 36.15 -63.90 -36.42
N GLU A 311 37.10 -63.34 -35.65
CA GLU A 311 37.16 -63.48 -34.19
C GLU A 311 36.02 -62.70 -33.49
N GLN A 312 35.04 -63.44 -32.95
CA GLN A 312 33.81 -62.91 -32.36
C GLN A 312 33.99 -61.74 -31.38
N ARG A 313 34.97 -61.81 -30.46
CA ARG A 313 35.21 -60.75 -29.46
C ARG A 313 35.83 -59.48 -30.04
N SER A 314 36.62 -59.62 -31.11
CA SER A 314 37.20 -58.47 -31.82
C SER A 314 36.11 -57.74 -32.60
N THR A 315 35.27 -58.49 -33.31
CA THR A 315 34.11 -57.99 -34.06
C THR A 315 33.12 -57.26 -33.16
N GLU A 316 32.77 -57.83 -32.01
CA GLU A 316 31.86 -57.20 -31.02
C GLU A 316 32.40 -55.84 -30.52
N ARG A 317 33.69 -55.76 -30.17
CA ARG A 317 34.30 -54.50 -29.70
C ARG A 317 34.32 -53.43 -30.78
N GLN A 318 34.57 -53.81 -32.04
CA GLN A 318 34.57 -52.89 -33.17
C GLN A 318 33.15 -52.39 -33.48
N LEU A 319 32.13 -53.26 -33.41
CA LEU A 319 30.73 -52.86 -33.56
C LEU A 319 30.28 -51.89 -32.47
N ILE A 320 30.64 -52.12 -31.20
CA ILE A 320 30.34 -51.19 -30.10
C ILE A 320 31.02 -49.83 -30.33
N SER A 321 32.25 -49.83 -30.86
CA SER A 321 32.95 -48.58 -31.20
C SER A 321 32.26 -47.82 -32.33
N LEU A 322 31.80 -48.54 -33.37
CA LEU A 322 31.04 -47.95 -34.49
C LEU A 322 29.69 -47.42 -34.03
N GLU A 323 28.98 -48.14 -33.16
CA GLU A 323 27.72 -47.70 -32.57
C GLU A 323 27.89 -46.39 -31.79
N ARG A 324 28.94 -46.28 -30.97
CA ARG A 324 29.23 -45.04 -30.22
C ARG A 324 29.54 -43.87 -31.16
N GLN A 325 30.31 -44.11 -32.22
CA GLN A 325 30.59 -43.09 -33.24
C GLN A 325 29.30 -42.65 -33.95
N PHE A 326 28.47 -43.61 -34.36
CA PHE A 326 27.17 -43.34 -34.98
C PHE A 326 26.28 -42.49 -34.07
N GLN A 327 26.17 -42.85 -32.79
CA GLN A 327 25.38 -42.08 -31.81
C GLN A 327 25.93 -40.65 -31.62
N SER A 328 27.25 -40.49 -31.55
CA SER A 328 27.89 -39.18 -31.44
C SER A 328 27.61 -38.30 -32.67
N THR A 329 27.79 -38.84 -33.87
CA THR A 329 27.57 -38.11 -35.13
C THR A 329 26.08 -37.82 -35.35
N ALA A 330 25.18 -38.71 -34.92
CA ALA A 330 23.74 -38.49 -34.96
C ALA A 330 23.31 -37.37 -34.00
N SER A 331 23.87 -37.31 -32.79
CA SER A 331 23.65 -36.21 -31.85
C SER A 331 24.10 -34.87 -32.44
N TYR A 332 25.31 -34.84 -33.02
CA TYR A 332 25.86 -33.65 -33.67
C TYR A 332 25.00 -33.18 -34.85
N LEU A 333 24.52 -34.10 -35.69
CA LEU A 333 23.58 -33.77 -36.77
C LEU A 333 22.27 -33.16 -36.24
N GLY A 334 21.76 -33.68 -35.12
CA GLY A 334 20.59 -33.13 -34.43
C GLY A 334 20.81 -31.68 -33.97
N GLU A 335 21.98 -31.38 -33.41
CA GLU A 335 22.38 -30.03 -33.00
C GLU A 335 22.49 -29.07 -34.19
N LEU A 336 23.11 -29.51 -35.29
CA LEU A 336 23.21 -28.73 -36.53
C LEU A 336 21.84 -28.42 -37.12
N HIS A 337 20.95 -29.42 -37.15
CA HIS A 337 19.58 -29.25 -37.63
C HIS A 337 18.79 -28.26 -36.74
N HIS A 338 18.95 -28.36 -35.42
CA HIS A 338 18.32 -27.44 -34.47
C HIS A 338 18.80 -25.99 -34.68
N ALA A 339 20.11 -25.79 -34.85
CA ALA A 339 20.69 -24.48 -35.16
C ALA A 339 20.14 -23.92 -36.48
N TYR A 340 20.07 -24.75 -37.53
CA TYR A 340 19.51 -24.38 -38.83
C TYR A 340 18.04 -23.97 -38.75
N ALA A 341 17.21 -24.76 -38.08
CA ALA A 341 15.78 -24.49 -37.94
C ALA A 341 15.51 -23.20 -37.14
N THR A 342 16.28 -22.97 -36.08
CA THR A 342 16.18 -21.77 -35.25
C THR A 342 16.60 -20.50 -36.02
N PHE A 343 17.65 -20.60 -36.83
CA PHE A 343 18.18 -19.48 -37.61
C PHE A 343 17.28 -19.12 -38.80
N THR A 344 16.76 -20.13 -39.51
CA THR A 344 15.98 -19.91 -40.74
C THR A 344 14.47 -19.78 -40.50
N GLY A 345 13.98 -20.14 -39.31
CA GLY A 345 12.55 -20.21 -39.01
C GLY A 345 11.82 -21.34 -39.76
N THR A 346 12.53 -22.19 -40.50
CA THR A 346 11.96 -23.31 -41.25
C THR A 346 12.34 -24.64 -40.60
N GLY A 347 11.36 -25.35 -40.03
CA GLY A 347 11.53 -26.69 -39.49
C GLY A 347 11.55 -27.80 -40.56
N ALA A 348 11.62 -27.45 -41.84
CA ALA A 348 11.62 -28.42 -42.92
C ALA A 348 13.03 -29.00 -43.07
N PRO A 349 13.21 -30.32 -42.92
CA PRO A 349 14.49 -30.94 -43.21
C PRO A 349 14.82 -30.71 -44.68
N LEU A 350 16.10 -30.45 -44.94
CA LEU A 350 16.66 -30.38 -46.28
C LEU A 350 16.20 -31.61 -47.08
N ARG A 351 15.38 -31.40 -48.12
CA ARG A 351 14.95 -32.48 -49.02
C ARG A 351 16.20 -33.11 -49.65
N PRO A 352 16.36 -34.44 -49.70
CA PRO A 352 17.57 -35.10 -50.20
C PRO A 352 17.70 -35.05 -51.74
N GLY A 353 17.74 -33.85 -52.33
CA GLY A 353 17.71 -33.67 -53.79
C GLY A 353 18.53 -32.50 -54.35
N TRP A 354 19.35 -31.84 -53.54
CA TRP A 354 20.20 -30.70 -53.97
C TRP A 354 21.69 -31.07 -54.10
N ALA A 355 22.04 -32.35 -53.95
CA ALA A 355 23.40 -32.86 -54.15
C ALA A 355 23.67 -33.42 -55.57
N LEU A 356 22.77 -33.19 -56.54
CA LEU A 356 23.01 -33.53 -57.95
C LEU A 356 22.64 -32.33 -58.82
N GLY A 357 23.63 -31.45 -59.01
CA GLY A 357 23.60 -30.31 -59.93
C GLY A 357 25.02 -29.92 -60.29
#